data_AF-A0A9D1P2C6-F1
#
_entry.id   AF-A0A9D1P2C6-F1
#
_cell.length_a   1.000
_cell.length_b   1.000
_cell.length_c   1.000
_cell.angle_alpha   90.00
_cell.angle_beta   90.00
_cell.angle_gamma   90.00
#
_symmetry.space_group_name_H-M   'P 1'
#
loop_
_entity.id
_entity.type
_entity.pdbx_description
1 polymer ?
#
loop_
_entity_poly.entity_id
_entity_poly.type
_entity_poly.pdbx_seq_one_letter_code
_entity_poly.pdbx_strand_id
1 'polypeptide(L)'
;MHRPPRTAAPAAPEKIHYNFSDYPVYIRRDHLSQYPNYSGTAHWHEDPEFILILSGHMVYNVNGRRIHLTEGSGILVNSCQFHHGFSADGSDCEFICIIVSPLLLSANEYFERTYIAPILKNEDFPWLLLSPETDWQQGMLDCLRDIFRESREKNHFLEIQQQLLRLWGLLYRHTAPAEPGTASGLAAPVIIPNCFGNISTVPPGITGEAAEPKNPLSAYKQHKFLLSIFISRDYNKIRIYFEGSVRI
;
A
#
# COMPACT_ATOMS: atom_id res chain seq x y z
N MET A 1 5.21 -37.87 -19.84
CA MET A 1 4.82 -37.43 -18.48
C MET A 1 4.87 -35.91 -18.44
N HIS A 2 3.74 -35.23 -18.64
CA HIS A 2 3.66 -33.78 -18.47
C HIS A 2 3.57 -33.49 -16.97
N ARG A 3 4.64 -32.92 -16.40
CA ARG A 3 4.57 -32.35 -15.05
C ARG A 3 3.63 -31.13 -15.14
N PRO A 4 2.56 -31.05 -14.32
CA PRO A 4 1.72 -29.86 -14.32
C PRO A 4 2.60 -28.65 -13.95
N PRO A 5 2.31 -27.46 -14.49
CA PRO A 5 3.02 -26.25 -14.08
C PRO A 5 2.93 -26.14 -12.56
N ARG A 6 4.08 -25.90 -11.90
CA ARG A 6 4.10 -25.54 -10.49
C ARG A 6 3.16 -24.35 -10.33
N THR A 7 2.07 -24.53 -9.59
CA THR A 7 1.32 -23.40 -9.07
C THR A 7 2.32 -22.50 -8.36
N ALA A 8 2.39 -21.23 -8.78
CA ALA A 8 3.21 -20.25 -8.10
C ALA A 8 2.85 -20.29 -6.61
N ALA A 9 3.86 -20.39 -5.75
CA ALA A 9 3.64 -20.29 -4.31
C ALA A 9 2.88 -18.98 -4.04
N PRO A 10 1.87 -18.98 -3.15
CA PRO A 10 1.18 -17.75 -2.80
C PRO A 10 2.22 -16.73 -2.33
N ALA A 11 2.13 -15.52 -2.88
CA ALA A 11 2.92 -14.39 -2.47
C ALA A 11 2.87 -14.22 -0.95
N ALA A 12 4.02 -14.22 -0.30
CA ALA A 12 4.05 -14.02 1.15
C ALA A 12 3.85 -12.51 1.44
N PRO A 13 3.08 -12.15 2.49
CA PRO A 13 3.16 -10.82 3.05
C PRO A 13 4.61 -10.55 3.47
N GLU A 14 5.17 -9.44 3.01
CA GLU A 14 6.45 -8.97 3.52
C GLU A 14 6.21 -8.12 4.76
N LYS A 15 7.00 -8.40 5.80
CA LYS A 15 7.13 -7.49 6.92
C LYS A 15 8.21 -6.47 6.59
N ILE A 16 7.83 -5.20 6.49
CA ILE A 16 8.78 -4.12 6.24
C ILE A 16 9.68 -3.93 7.47
N HIS A 17 10.98 -3.87 7.22
CA HIS A 17 11.99 -3.56 8.22
C HIS A 17 12.49 -2.14 7.95
N TYR A 18 11.83 -1.14 8.55
CA TYR A 18 12.20 0.27 8.39
C TYR A 18 13.64 0.55 8.81
N ASN A 19 14.27 1.56 8.21
CA ASN A 19 15.65 1.94 8.50
C ASN A 19 15.82 2.54 9.91
N PHE A 20 14.75 3.12 10.46
CA PHE A 20 14.76 3.84 11.73
C PHE A 20 13.62 3.34 12.63
N SER A 21 13.92 3.12 13.92
CA SER A 21 12.96 2.58 14.89
C SER A 21 11.78 3.50 15.15
N ASP A 22 12.03 4.81 15.24
CA ASP A 22 11.05 5.81 15.65
C ASP A 22 10.52 6.65 14.48
N TYR A 23 10.98 6.35 13.26
CA TYR A 23 10.58 7.03 12.04
C TYR A 23 10.35 5.97 10.94
N PRO A 24 9.12 5.44 10.82
CA PRO A 24 8.82 4.23 10.03
C PRO A 24 8.84 4.49 8.51
N VAL A 25 10.06 4.62 7.99
CA VAL A 25 10.36 4.73 6.57
C VAL A 25 11.48 3.75 6.22
N TYR A 26 11.33 3.09 5.08
CA TYR A 26 12.39 2.35 4.43
C TYR A 26 12.93 3.20 3.28
N ILE A 27 14.24 3.38 3.19
CA ILE A 27 14.93 4.16 2.16
C ILE A 27 16.23 3.41 1.85
N ARG A 28 16.34 2.85 0.65
CA ARG A 28 17.54 2.18 0.18
C ARG A 28 17.87 2.49 -1.26
N ARG A 29 19.17 2.42 -1.57
CA ARG A 29 19.70 2.40 -2.93
C ARG A 29 20.29 1.03 -3.17
N ASP A 30 19.87 0.37 -4.24
CA ASP A 30 20.27 -0.99 -4.56
C ASP A 30 20.52 -1.14 -6.07
N HIS A 31 21.09 -2.29 -6.47
CA HIS A 31 21.26 -2.69 -7.87
C HIS A 31 20.58 -4.03 -8.11
N LEU A 32 19.96 -4.22 -9.27
CA LEU A 32 19.40 -5.53 -9.62
C LEU A 32 20.45 -6.64 -9.65
N SER A 33 21.70 -6.34 -10.02
CA SER A 33 22.82 -7.30 -9.99
C SER A 33 23.12 -7.89 -8.61
N GLN A 34 22.65 -7.27 -7.53
CA GLN A 34 22.78 -7.79 -6.17
C GLN A 34 21.73 -8.87 -5.84
N TYR A 35 20.69 -9.01 -6.67
CA TYR A 35 19.64 -10.00 -6.51
C TYR A 35 19.89 -11.22 -7.42
N PRO A 36 19.56 -12.45 -6.96
CA PRO A 36 19.62 -13.62 -7.80
C PRO A 36 18.81 -13.44 -9.10
N ASN A 37 19.45 -13.68 -10.25
CA ASN A 37 18.86 -13.52 -11.57
C ASN A 37 18.32 -12.10 -11.87
N TYR A 38 18.89 -11.06 -11.25
CA TYR A 38 18.44 -9.67 -11.45
C TYR A 38 16.95 -9.46 -11.13
N SER A 39 16.42 -10.20 -10.15
CA SER A 39 15.00 -10.21 -9.80
C SER A 39 14.78 -10.16 -8.29
N GLY A 40 13.96 -9.21 -7.86
CA GLY A 40 13.40 -9.22 -6.51
C GLY A 40 12.44 -10.40 -6.33
N THR A 41 12.31 -10.88 -5.08
CA THR A 41 11.28 -11.84 -4.72
C THR A 41 9.93 -11.15 -4.79
N ALA A 42 8.92 -11.79 -5.35
CA ALA A 42 7.58 -11.21 -5.43
C ALA A 42 6.86 -11.25 -4.08
N HIS A 43 6.28 -10.13 -3.68
CA HIS A 43 5.70 -9.91 -2.35
C HIS A 43 4.59 -8.85 -2.40
N TRP A 44 3.99 -8.57 -1.25
CA TRP A 44 3.09 -7.45 -1.02
C TRP A 44 3.21 -6.99 0.44
N HIS A 45 2.87 -5.73 0.69
CA HIS A 45 2.90 -5.11 2.01
C HIS A 45 1.83 -4.00 2.09
N GLU A 46 1.51 -3.52 3.30
CA GLU A 46 0.45 -2.53 3.53
C GLU A 46 0.88 -1.09 3.21
N ASP A 47 2.18 -0.84 3.11
CA ASP A 47 2.73 0.50 2.94
C ASP A 47 2.88 0.85 1.45
N PRO A 48 2.61 2.09 1.01
CA PRO A 48 2.95 2.51 -0.33
C PRO A 48 4.46 2.46 -0.58
N GLU A 49 4.84 1.97 -1.75
CA GLU A 49 6.23 1.85 -2.19
C GLU A 49 6.50 2.74 -3.40
N PHE A 50 7.67 3.38 -3.40
CA PHE A 50 8.16 4.21 -4.47
C PHE A 50 9.50 3.69 -4.98
N ILE A 51 9.62 3.51 -6.29
CA ILE A 51 10.88 3.22 -6.97
C ILE A 51 11.26 4.42 -7.83
N LEU A 52 12.54 4.80 -7.79
CA LEU A 52 13.14 5.80 -8.68
C LEU A 52 14.38 5.20 -9.34
N ILE A 53 14.44 5.20 -10.67
CA ILE A 53 15.58 4.70 -11.42
C ILE A 53 16.66 5.77 -11.51
N LEU A 54 17.86 5.44 -11.04
CA LEU A 54 19.04 6.31 -11.09
C LEU A 54 19.87 6.06 -12.34
N SER A 55 20.01 4.81 -12.77
CA SER A 55 20.66 4.44 -14.04
C SER A 55 20.18 3.08 -14.55
N GLY A 56 20.22 2.91 -15.88
CA GLY A 56 19.76 1.70 -16.55
C GLY A 56 18.24 1.60 -16.64
N HIS A 57 17.72 0.36 -16.63
CA HIS A 57 16.29 0.08 -16.77
C HIS A 57 15.88 -1.22 -16.09
N MET A 58 14.61 -1.31 -15.72
CA MET A 58 14.00 -2.54 -15.19
C MET A 58 12.54 -2.68 -15.63
N VAL A 59 11.99 -3.88 -15.46
CA VAL A 59 10.55 -4.13 -15.51
C VAL A 59 10.03 -4.26 -14.09
N TYR A 60 9.02 -3.47 -13.75
CA TYR A 60 8.25 -3.64 -12.52
C TYR A 60 6.97 -4.40 -12.83
N ASN A 61 6.73 -5.50 -12.13
CA ASN A 61 5.46 -6.20 -12.19
C ASN A 61 4.56 -5.72 -11.06
N VAL A 62 3.32 -5.32 -11.36
CA VAL A 62 2.28 -5.08 -10.36
C VAL A 62 1.01 -5.82 -10.79
N ASN A 63 0.59 -6.79 -9.98
CA ASN A 63 -0.57 -7.66 -10.24
C ASN A 63 -0.57 -8.27 -11.66
N GLY A 64 0.60 -8.72 -12.13
CA GLY A 64 0.76 -9.32 -13.45
C GLY A 64 0.96 -8.32 -14.59
N ARG A 65 0.71 -7.02 -14.39
CA ARG A 65 1.02 -5.98 -15.37
C ARG A 65 2.51 -5.65 -15.34
N ARG A 66 3.14 -5.55 -16.51
CA ARG A 66 4.56 -5.21 -16.66
C ARG A 66 4.68 -3.73 -17.02
N ILE A 67 5.38 -2.98 -16.18
CA ILE A 67 5.67 -1.56 -16.35
C ILE A 67 7.17 -1.43 -16.62
N HIS A 68 7.54 -0.74 -17.71
CA HIS A 68 8.93 -0.48 -18.02
C HIS A 68 9.37 0.81 -17.32
N LEU A 69 10.45 0.73 -16.55
CA LEU A 69 11.07 1.86 -15.88
C LEU A 69 12.45 2.10 -16.47
N THR A 70 12.72 3.34 -16.87
CA THR A 70 14.00 3.78 -17.41
C THR A 70 14.60 4.85 -16.51
N GLU A 71 15.88 5.14 -16.70
CA GLU A 71 16.59 6.23 -16.01
C GLU A 71 15.76 7.51 -15.88
N GLY A 72 15.72 8.07 -14.67
CA GLY A 72 14.99 9.28 -14.35
C GLY A 72 13.50 9.09 -14.04
N SER A 73 12.89 7.99 -14.47
CA SER A 73 11.49 7.64 -14.16
C SER A 73 11.35 6.90 -12.84
N GLY A 74 10.10 6.71 -12.41
CA GLY A 74 9.78 5.95 -11.21
C GLY A 74 8.39 5.36 -11.23
N ILE A 75 8.00 4.71 -10.13
CA ILE A 75 6.66 4.17 -9.93
C ILE A 75 6.26 4.32 -8.47
N LEU A 76 4.99 4.65 -8.23
CA LEU A 76 4.30 4.40 -6.97
C LEU A 76 3.55 3.07 -7.11
N VAL A 77 3.76 2.16 -6.18
CA VAL A 77 2.91 0.98 -5.95
C VAL A 77 2.06 1.25 -4.72
N ASN A 78 0.74 1.14 -4.89
CA ASN A 78 -0.21 1.42 -3.81
C ASN A 78 -0.18 0.30 -2.75
N SER A 79 -0.84 0.53 -1.62
CA SER A 79 -0.95 -0.44 -0.54
C SER A 79 -1.55 -1.78 -1.01
N CYS A 80 -1.04 -2.88 -0.45
CA CYS A 80 -1.56 -4.24 -0.63
C CYS A 80 -1.53 -4.77 -2.07
N GLN A 81 -0.61 -4.28 -2.91
CA GLN A 81 -0.47 -4.76 -4.29
C GLN A 81 0.66 -5.79 -4.38
N PHE A 82 0.46 -6.85 -5.17
CA PHE A 82 1.51 -7.84 -5.41
C PHE A 82 2.49 -7.32 -6.45
N HIS A 83 3.78 -7.26 -6.11
CA HIS A 83 4.79 -6.67 -6.98
C HIS A 83 6.18 -7.27 -6.86
N HIS A 84 7.02 -6.98 -7.87
CA HIS A 84 8.48 -7.16 -7.86
C HIS A 84 9.11 -6.42 -9.05
N GLY A 85 10.36 -5.97 -8.87
CA GLY A 85 11.23 -5.51 -9.95
C GLY A 85 12.15 -6.61 -10.47
N PHE A 86 12.39 -6.63 -11.78
CA PHE A 86 13.34 -7.54 -12.41
C PHE A 86 13.93 -6.99 -13.71
N SER A 87 15.07 -7.52 -14.14
CA SER A 87 15.66 -7.26 -15.45
C SER A 87 15.19 -8.32 -16.46
N ALA A 88 14.63 -7.88 -17.59
CA ALA A 88 14.11 -8.78 -18.62
C ALA A 88 15.19 -9.25 -19.61
N ASP A 89 16.25 -8.46 -19.77
CA ASP A 89 17.38 -8.69 -20.68
C ASP A 89 18.69 -8.98 -19.93
N GLY A 90 18.68 -8.97 -18.60
CA GLY A 90 19.86 -9.22 -17.77
C GLY A 90 20.77 -8.00 -17.60
N SER A 91 20.32 -6.80 -18.01
CA SER A 91 21.01 -5.55 -17.69
C SER A 91 20.93 -5.26 -16.19
N ASP A 92 21.95 -4.58 -15.66
CA ASP A 92 21.87 -4.02 -14.32
C ASP A 92 20.98 -2.76 -14.31
N CYS A 93 20.46 -2.43 -13.15
CA CYS A 93 19.67 -1.24 -12.91
C CYS A 93 19.92 -0.75 -11.50
N GLU A 94 20.30 0.52 -11.38
CA GLU A 94 20.45 1.19 -10.11
C GLU A 94 19.19 1.98 -9.78
N PHE A 95 18.67 1.80 -8.56
CA PHE A 95 17.42 2.44 -8.16
C PHE A 95 17.42 2.80 -6.68
N ILE A 96 16.51 3.70 -6.32
CA ILE A 96 16.11 3.99 -4.94
C ILE A 96 14.76 3.31 -4.70
N CYS A 97 14.63 2.63 -3.57
CA CYS A 97 13.36 2.12 -3.04
C CYS A 97 13.02 2.87 -1.75
N ILE A 98 11.83 3.46 -1.70
CA ILE A 98 11.29 4.15 -0.54
C ILE A 98 9.93 3.53 -0.19
N ILE A 99 9.78 2.98 1.02
CA ILE A 99 8.50 2.46 1.53
C ILE A 99 8.11 3.29 2.75
N VAL A 100 6.91 3.85 2.73
CA VAL A 100 6.48 4.87 3.71
C VAL A 100 5.31 4.35 4.52
N SER A 101 5.47 4.26 5.85
CA SER A 101 4.30 4.00 6.69
C SER A 101 3.31 5.15 6.58
N PRO A 102 2.01 4.89 6.33
CA PRO A 102 0.97 5.93 6.29
C PRO A 102 0.90 6.78 7.56
N LEU A 103 1.38 6.25 8.71
CA LEU A 103 1.47 6.99 9.96
C LEU A 103 2.27 8.29 9.84
N LEU A 104 3.32 8.31 9.01
CA LEU A 104 4.13 9.52 8.79
C LEU A 104 3.34 10.62 8.09
N LEU A 105 2.27 10.29 7.38
CA LEU A 105 1.43 11.25 6.67
C LEU A 105 0.21 11.68 7.51
N SER A 106 -0.22 10.81 8.44
CA SER A 106 -1.41 10.98 9.27
C SER A 106 -1.14 11.86 10.50
N ALA A 107 -1.06 13.18 10.31
CA ALA A 107 -0.93 14.12 11.42
C ALA A 107 -2.10 14.02 12.44
N ASN A 108 -3.30 13.71 11.95
CA ASN A 108 -4.50 13.40 12.73
C ASN A 108 -5.52 12.64 11.85
N GLU A 109 -6.66 12.26 12.42
CA GLU A 109 -7.73 11.55 11.69
C GLU A 109 -8.28 12.31 10.47
N TYR A 110 -8.24 13.64 10.48
CA TYR A 110 -8.65 14.44 9.32
C TYR A 110 -7.68 14.23 8.15
N PHE A 111 -6.37 14.26 8.40
CA PHE A 111 -5.38 13.97 7.36
C PHE A 111 -5.53 12.56 6.80
N GLU A 112 -5.70 11.57 7.68
CA GLU A 112 -5.91 10.18 7.29
C GLU A 112 -7.14 10.04 6.38
N ARG A 113 -8.30 10.51 6.84
CA ARG A 113 -9.57 10.35 6.12
C ARG A 113 -9.63 11.16 4.83
N THR A 114 -9.06 12.35 4.81
CA THR A 114 -9.19 13.28 3.68
C THR A 114 -8.12 13.09 2.62
N TYR A 115 -6.86 12.87 3.01
CA TYR A 115 -5.73 12.89 2.06
C TYR A 115 -5.09 11.53 1.80
N ILE A 116 -5.22 10.57 2.72
CA ILE A 116 -4.45 9.31 2.66
C ILE A 116 -5.35 8.14 2.28
N ALA A 117 -6.41 7.91 3.06
CA ALA A 117 -7.35 6.81 2.84
C ALA A 117 -7.99 6.79 1.44
N PRO A 118 -8.37 7.92 0.81
CA PRO A 118 -8.95 7.91 -0.53
C PRO A 118 -8.00 7.40 -1.62
N ILE A 119 -6.69 7.48 -1.39
CA ILE A 119 -5.68 6.94 -2.32
C ILE A 119 -5.40 5.48 -1.95
N LEU A 120 -5.06 5.20 -0.69
CA LEU A 120 -4.61 3.87 -0.27
C LEU A 120 -5.68 2.78 -0.37
N LYS A 121 -6.95 3.16 -0.25
CA LYS A 121 -8.10 2.24 -0.34
C LYS A 121 -8.73 2.18 -1.74
N ASN A 122 -8.16 2.89 -2.70
CA ASN A 122 -8.66 2.88 -4.08
C ASN A 122 -8.12 1.66 -4.85
N GLU A 123 -8.95 0.63 -4.97
CA GLU A 123 -8.60 -0.62 -5.68
C GLU A 123 -8.37 -0.39 -7.19
N ASP A 124 -8.95 0.67 -7.78
CA ASP A 124 -8.73 1.05 -9.18
C ASP A 124 -7.43 1.83 -9.39
N PHE A 125 -6.68 2.11 -8.31
CA PHE A 125 -5.40 2.80 -8.35
C PHE A 125 -4.27 1.92 -7.78
N PRO A 126 -3.91 0.80 -8.42
CA PRO A 126 -2.89 -0.12 -7.91
C PRO A 126 -1.47 0.44 -8.05
N TRP A 127 -1.22 1.32 -9.01
CA TRP A 127 0.09 1.93 -9.23
C TRP A 127 -0.02 3.19 -10.09
N LEU A 128 1.05 3.98 -10.09
CA LEU A 128 1.21 5.15 -10.94
C LEU A 128 2.65 5.20 -11.47
N LEU A 129 2.81 5.23 -12.80
CA LEU A 129 4.09 5.55 -13.42
C LEU A 129 4.40 7.04 -13.20
N LEU A 130 5.60 7.32 -12.71
CA LEU A 130 6.13 8.66 -12.51
C LEU A 130 7.09 8.99 -13.66
N SER A 131 6.63 9.82 -14.59
CA SER A 131 7.37 10.21 -15.78
C SER A 131 7.98 11.61 -15.59
N PRO A 132 9.26 11.82 -15.95
CA PRO A 132 9.89 13.15 -15.87
C PRO A 132 9.27 14.15 -16.87
N GLU A 133 8.54 13.68 -17.88
CA GLU A 133 7.84 14.50 -18.87
C GLU A 133 6.55 15.14 -18.34
N THR A 134 6.05 14.72 -17.17
CA THR A 134 4.85 15.28 -16.55
C THR A 134 5.22 16.10 -15.32
N ASP A 135 5.02 17.43 -15.36
CA ASP A 135 5.51 18.38 -14.35
C ASP A 135 5.28 17.97 -12.88
N TRP A 136 4.05 17.56 -12.53
CA TRP A 136 3.75 17.19 -11.15
C TRP A 136 4.38 15.84 -10.74
N GLN A 137 4.59 14.93 -11.70
CA GLN A 137 5.29 13.67 -11.48
C GLN A 137 6.80 13.89 -11.39
N GLN A 138 7.36 14.79 -12.20
CA GLN A 138 8.74 15.27 -12.03
C GLN A 138 8.94 15.87 -10.63
N GLY A 139 7.98 16.68 -10.16
CA GLY A 139 8.01 17.19 -8.79
C GLY A 139 8.00 16.09 -7.72
N MET A 140 7.29 14.97 -7.97
CA MET A 140 7.34 13.79 -7.10
C MET A 140 8.70 13.10 -7.15
N LEU A 141 9.26 12.89 -8.35
CA LEU A 141 10.60 12.32 -8.54
C LEU A 141 11.68 13.15 -7.82
N ASP A 142 11.56 14.48 -7.85
CA ASP A 142 12.45 15.38 -7.11
C ASP A 142 12.31 15.21 -5.59
N CYS A 143 11.08 15.05 -5.07
CA CYS A 143 10.88 14.74 -3.66
C CYS A 143 11.56 13.42 -3.27
N LEU A 144 11.48 12.38 -4.11
CA LEU A 144 12.15 11.09 -3.87
C LEU A 144 13.67 11.22 -3.83
N ARG A 145 14.26 12.01 -4.75
CA ARG A 145 15.70 12.33 -4.76
C ARG A 145 16.11 13.06 -3.49
N ASP A 146 15.32 14.04 -3.07
CA ASP A 146 15.57 14.82 -1.85
C ASP A 146 15.46 13.92 -0.61
N ILE A 147 14.42 13.11 -0.47
CA ILE A 147 14.26 12.15 0.64
C ILE A 147 15.50 11.25 0.78
N PHE A 148 15.98 10.69 -0.32
CA PHE A 148 17.18 9.85 -0.31
C PHE A 148 18.45 10.64 0.04
N ARG A 149 18.58 11.88 -0.43
CA ARG A 149 19.72 12.74 -0.08
C ARG A 149 19.72 13.03 1.42
N GLU A 150 18.59 13.46 1.96
CA GLU A 150 18.45 13.84 3.37
C GLU A 150 18.60 12.63 4.31
N SER A 151 18.19 11.43 3.90
CA SER A 151 18.34 10.21 4.72
C SER A 151 19.79 9.81 5.00
N ARG A 152 20.76 10.42 4.31
CA ARG A 152 22.20 10.16 4.51
C ARG A 152 22.80 11.03 5.62
N GLU A 153 22.11 12.09 6.00
CA GLU A 153 22.56 13.03 7.03
C GLU A 153 21.87 12.75 8.38
N LYS A 154 22.56 13.08 9.48
CA LYS A 154 21.98 12.91 10.81
C LYS A 154 20.99 14.03 11.11
N ASN A 155 19.87 13.69 11.75
CA ASN A 155 18.83 14.62 12.22
C ASN A 155 18.00 15.34 11.14
N HIS A 156 18.04 14.91 9.88
CA HIS A 156 17.27 15.53 8.80
C HIS A 156 15.84 14.98 8.64
N PHE A 157 15.24 14.47 9.73
CA PHE A 157 13.90 13.87 9.68
C PHE A 157 12.80 14.89 9.38
N LEU A 158 13.01 16.17 9.73
CA LEU A 158 12.07 17.23 9.39
C LEU A 158 12.08 17.53 7.88
N GLU A 159 13.25 17.49 7.26
CA GLU A 159 13.42 17.67 5.83
C GLU A 159 12.82 16.48 5.07
N ILE A 160 13.06 15.25 5.53
CA ILE A 160 12.39 14.04 4.98
C ILE A 160 10.87 14.19 5.11
N GLN A 161 10.38 14.58 6.29
CA GLN A 161 8.96 14.75 6.54
C GLN A 161 8.32 15.83 5.64
N GLN A 162 9.01 16.95 5.42
CA GLN A 162 8.58 17.99 4.50
C GLN A 162 8.43 17.45 3.08
N GLN A 163 9.40 16.67 2.60
CA GLN A 163 9.35 16.09 1.27
C GLN A 163 8.27 15.02 1.13
N LEU A 164 8.03 14.20 2.16
CA LEU A 164 6.92 13.23 2.17
C LEU A 164 5.56 13.92 2.07
N LEU A 165 5.34 15.00 2.83
CA LEU A 165 4.08 15.77 2.76
C LEU A 165 3.92 16.45 1.39
N ARG A 166 5.01 16.97 0.82
CA ARG A 166 4.99 17.56 -0.54
C ARG A 166 4.69 16.51 -1.61
N LEU A 167 5.36 15.36 -1.55
CA LEU A 167 5.16 14.20 -2.43
C LEU A 167 3.69 13.77 -2.40
N TRP A 168 3.12 13.58 -1.21
CA TRP A 168 1.74 13.17 -1.05
C TRP A 168 0.73 14.24 -1.50
N GLY A 169 1.03 15.51 -1.22
CA GLY A 169 0.21 16.63 -1.67
C GLY A 169 0.22 16.82 -3.20
N LEU A 170 1.31 16.45 -3.89
CA LEU A 170 1.34 16.37 -5.36
C LEU A 170 0.47 15.23 -5.86
N LEU A 171 0.62 14.03 -5.29
CA LEU A 171 -0.19 12.87 -5.65
C LEU A 171 -1.69 13.16 -5.49
N TYR A 172 -2.11 13.56 -4.29
CA TYR A 172 -3.51 13.80 -3.96
C TYR A 172 -4.17 14.81 -4.91
N ARG A 173 -3.53 15.95 -5.19
CA ARG A 173 -4.10 16.98 -6.07
C ARG A 173 -4.35 16.52 -7.50
N HIS A 174 -3.67 15.48 -7.97
CA HIS A 174 -3.75 15.02 -9.35
C HIS A 174 -4.41 13.65 -9.50
N THR A 175 -4.63 12.91 -8.41
CA THR A 175 -5.19 11.55 -8.46
C THR A 175 -6.36 11.31 -7.52
N ALA A 176 -6.67 12.23 -6.59
CA ALA A 176 -7.80 12.05 -5.70
C ALA A 176 -9.10 11.94 -6.50
N PRO A 177 -10.03 11.04 -6.09
CA PRO A 177 -11.36 11.01 -6.65
C PRO A 177 -12.02 12.38 -6.53
N ALA A 178 -12.76 12.81 -7.55
CA ALA A 178 -13.56 14.03 -7.45
C ALA A 178 -14.51 13.92 -6.24
N GLU A 179 -14.61 14.98 -5.43
CA GLU A 179 -15.56 15.05 -4.31
C GLU A 179 -16.95 14.66 -4.82
N PRO A 180 -17.62 13.66 -4.21
CA PRO A 180 -19.01 13.38 -4.53
C PRO A 180 -19.83 14.61 -4.18
N GLY A 181 -20.36 15.29 -5.21
CA GLY A 181 -21.22 16.44 -5.05
C GLY A 181 -22.33 16.17 -4.02
N THR A 182 -22.61 17.18 -3.20
CA THR A 182 -23.67 17.22 -2.19
C THR A 182 -24.95 16.50 -2.61
N ALA A 183 -25.08 15.23 -2.24
CA ALA A 183 -26.32 14.48 -2.33
C ALA A 183 -26.66 13.96 -0.93
N SER A 184 -27.77 14.47 -0.39
CA SER A 184 -28.34 14.05 0.88
C SER A 184 -28.93 12.64 0.77
N GLY A 185 -28.57 11.76 1.71
CA GLY A 185 -29.43 10.69 2.22
C GLY A 185 -29.32 9.28 1.61
N LEU A 186 -29.06 8.32 2.51
CA LEU A 186 -29.28 6.85 2.48
C LEU A 186 -28.28 6.03 1.62
N ALA A 187 -27.72 4.89 2.03
CA ALA A 187 -27.84 4.02 3.19
C ALA A 187 -26.49 3.28 3.44
N ALA A 188 -26.30 2.68 4.62
CA ALA A 188 -25.06 1.98 4.99
C ALA A 188 -24.83 0.67 4.16
N PRO A 189 -23.60 0.36 3.71
CA PRO A 189 -23.31 -0.87 2.97
C PRO A 189 -23.14 -2.11 3.87
N VAL A 190 -23.40 -3.29 3.28
CA VAL A 190 -23.25 -4.65 3.86
C VAL A 190 -21.86 -5.24 3.59
N ILE A 191 -21.47 -6.29 4.34
CA ILE A 191 -20.10 -6.69 4.72
C ILE A 191 -19.54 -8.01 4.05
N ILE A 192 -18.32 -8.02 3.45
CA ILE A 192 -17.47 -9.10 2.84
C ILE A 192 -15.97 -8.83 3.13
N PRO A 193 -15.11 -9.74 3.64
CA PRO A 193 -13.77 -9.38 4.17
C PRO A 193 -12.65 -9.14 3.11
N ASN A 194 -11.80 -8.11 3.31
CA ASN A 194 -10.48 -7.93 2.67
C ASN A 194 -9.35 -7.62 3.71
N CYS A 195 -8.08 -7.46 3.28
CA CYS A 195 -6.90 -7.22 4.15
C CYS A 195 -7.00 -6.00 5.10
N PHE A 196 -7.80 -4.99 4.78
CA PHE A 196 -8.15 -3.86 5.66
C PHE A 196 -9.32 -4.16 6.61
N GLY A 197 -9.77 -5.42 6.67
CA GLY A 197 -10.96 -5.83 7.42
C GLY A 197 -12.29 -5.30 6.88
N ASN A 198 -12.30 -4.65 5.71
CA ASN A 198 -13.47 -3.98 5.13
C ASN A 198 -13.83 -4.52 3.73
N ILE A 199 -14.99 -4.05 3.23
CA ILE A 199 -15.92 -4.75 2.34
C ILE A 199 -16.19 -3.95 1.07
N SER A 200 -16.18 -4.58 -0.10
CA SER A 200 -16.64 -3.99 -1.37
C SER A 200 -17.75 -4.81 -2.06
N THR A 201 -18.62 -4.14 -2.82
CA THR A 201 -19.86 -4.66 -3.46
C THR A 201 -19.67 -4.95 -4.96
N VAL A 202 -20.36 -5.96 -5.49
CA VAL A 202 -20.52 -6.22 -6.94
C VAL A 202 -21.92 -5.75 -7.37
N PRO A 203 -22.09 -5.02 -8.48
CA PRO A 203 -23.41 -4.68 -9.00
C PRO A 203 -24.11 -5.94 -9.57
N PRO A 204 -25.44 -6.09 -9.40
CA PRO A 204 -26.16 -7.27 -9.87
C PRO A 204 -26.37 -7.22 -11.39
N GLY A 205 -25.86 -8.22 -12.12
CA GLY A 205 -26.30 -8.52 -13.48
C GLY A 205 -25.21 -8.99 -14.44
N ILE A 206 -25.00 -10.31 -14.53
CA ILE A 206 -25.12 -11.15 -15.74
C ILE A 206 -25.08 -12.60 -15.24
N THR A 207 -26.20 -13.28 -15.40
CA THR A 207 -26.42 -14.68 -15.06
C THR A 207 -25.62 -15.61 -15.97
N GLY A 208 -24.90 -16.57 -15.39
CA GLY A 208 -24.33 -17.72 -16.08
C GLY A 208 -24.08 -18.87 -15.10
N GLU A 209 -24.96 -19.87 -15.13
CA GLU A 209 -24.82 -21.24 -14.60
C GLU A 209 -23.39 -21.82 -14.80
N ALA A 210 -22.84 -22.75 -14.01
CA ALA A 210 -23.35 -23.66 -12.98
C ALA A 210 -22.19 -24.24 -12.15
N ALA A 211 -22.56 -24.87 -11.03
CA ALA A 211 -22.07 -26.15 -10.48
C ALA A 211 -21.55 -26.09 -9.03
N GLU A 212 -22.38 -26.60 -8.11
CA GLU A 212 -21.96 -27.12 -6.79
C GLU A 212 -21.06 -28.36 -6.95
N PRO A 213 -20.25 -28.67 -5.93
CA PRO A 213 -20.59 -29.87 -5.15
C PRO A 213 -20.40 -29.74 -3.63
N LYS A 214 -21.45 -30.14 -2.90
CA LYS A 214 -21.54 -31.08 -1.76
C LYS A 214 -20.40 -31.12 -0.69
N ASN A 215 -20.81 -30.76 0.53
CA ASN A 215 -20.24 -30.96 1.90
C ASN A 215 -19.87 -32.45 2.22
N PRO A 216 -19.18 -32.85 3.35
CA PRO A 216 -19.31 -32.28 4.72
C PRO A 216 -18.06 -32.28 5.68
N LEU A 217 -18.27 -31.62 6.84
CA LEU A 217 -17.53 -31.61 8.14
C LEU A 217 -16.38 -30.57 8.26
N SER A 218 -16.26 -29.75 9.30
CA SER A 218 -16.67 -29.88 10.71
C SER A 218 -17.02 -28.53 11.37
N ALA A 219 -17.83 -28.60 12.43
CA ALA A 219 -18.34 -27.47 13.20
C ALA A 219 -17.26 -26.84 14.10
N TYR A 220 -17.09 -25.52 14.01
CA TYR A 220 -16.53 -24.69 15.08
C TYR A 220 -17.60 -23.69 15.52
N LYS A 221 -18.15 -23.88 16.73
CA LYS A 221 -18.94 -22.83 17.41
C LYS A 221 -17.96 -21.77 17.90
N GLN A 222 -17.89 -20.62 17.23
CA GLN A 222 -17.29 -19.42 17.81
C GLN A 222 -18.34 -18.74 18.70
N HIS A 223 -18.12 -18.78 20.01
CA HIS A 223 -18.79 -17.86 20.93
C HIS A 223 -18.16 -16.47 20.76
N LYS A 224 -18.91 -15.54 20.16
CA LYS A 224 -18.51 -14.15 20.00
C LYS A 224 -18.80 -13.43 21.32
N PHE A 225 -17.76 -13.11 22.10
CA PHE A 225 -17.88 -12.16 23.20
C PHE A 225 -17.79 -10.75 22.62
N LEU A 226 -18.87 -9.98 22.72
CA LEU A 226 -18.83 -8.54 22.48
C LEU A 226 -18.35 -7.87 23.77
N LEU A 227 -17.11 -7.39 23.77
CA LEU A 227 -16.58 -6.55 24.84
C LEU A 227 -16.66 -5.10 24.37
N SER A 228 -17.57 -4.33 24.94
CA SER A 228 -17.65 -2.89 24.69
C SER A 228 -16.64 -2.17 25.58
N ILE A 229 -15.71 -1.42 24.98
CA ILE A 229 -14.72 -0.61 25.72
C ILE A 229 -15.22 0.83 25.74
N PHE A 230 -15.38 1.38 26.95
CA PHE A 230 -15.66 2.80 27.14
C PHE A 230 -14.43 3.48 27.72
N ILE A 231 -13.93 4.50 27.02
CA ILE A 231 -12.83 5.35 27.48
C ILE A 231 -13.43 6.69 27.86
N SER A 232 -13.40 7.02 29.15
CA SER A 232 -13.71 8.37 29.63
C SER A 232 -12.41 9.12 29.91
N ARG A 233 -12.33 10.35 29.42
CA ARG A 233 -11.20 11.26 29.63
C ARG A 233 -11.67 12.44 30.45
N ASP A 234 -11.18 12.53 31.68
CA ASP A 234 -11.15 13.77 32.43
C ASP A 234 -9.70 14.21 32.61
N TYR A 235 -9.48 15.52 32.64
CA TYR A 235 -8.22 16.25 32.43
C TYR A 235 -6.95 15.74 33.15
N ASN A 236 -7.04 14.76 34.06
CA ASN A 236 -5.87 14.15 34.73
C ASN A 236 -5.92 12.63 34.94
N LYS A 237 -6.92 11.88 34.43
CA LYS A 237 -6.97 10.39 34.55
C LYS A 237 -7.68 9.73 33.36
N ILE A 238 -7.14 8.59 32.92
CA ILE A 238 -7.84 7.66 32.02
C ILE A 238 -8.47 6.54 32.87
N ARG A 239 -9.76 6.28 32.67
CA ARG A 239 -10.46 5.12 33.24
C ARG A 239 -10.99 4.24 32.12
N ILE A 240 -10.75 2.93 32.23
CA ILE A 240 -11.21 1.91 31.29
C ILE A 240 -12.30 1.09 32.00
N TYR A 241 -13.47 0.98 31.39
CA TYR A 241 -14.59 0.19 31.90
C TYR A 241 -14.83 -1.01 30.99
N PHE A 242 -15.10 -2.16 31.61
CA PHE A 242 -15.51 -3.38 30.91
C PHE A 242 -16.91 -3.77 31.38
N GLU A 243 -17.87 -3.79 30.46
CA GLU A 243 -19.22 -4.28 30.74
C GLU A 243 -19.47 -5.51 29.87
N GLY A 244 -19.77 -6.64 30.50
CA GLY A 244 -20.10 -7.90 29.83
C GLY A 244 -21.49 -8.34 30.22
N SER A 245 -22.38 -8.53 29.25
CA SER A 245 -23.68 -9.17 29.47
C SER A 245 -23.65 -10.59 28.94
N VAL A 246 -23.91 -11.57 29.81
CA VAL A 246 -24.17 -12.96 29.42
C VAL A 246 -25.64 -13.06 29.03
N ARG A 247 -25.96 -13.33 27.76
CA ARG A 247 -27.28 -13.83 27.38
C ARG A 247 -27.24 -15.34 27.46
N ILE A 248 -28.04 -15.91 28.37
CA ILE A 248 -28.28 -17.36 28.50
C ILE A 248 -29.22 -17.79 27.37
#